data_AF-A0A7H4P4D4-F1
#
_entry.id   AF-A0A7H4P4D4-F1
#
_cell.length_a   1.000
_cell.length_b   1.000
_cell.length_c   1.000
_cell.angle_alpha   90.00
_cell.angle_beta   90.00
_cell.angle_gamma   90.00
#
_symmetry.space_group_name_H-M   'P 1'
#
loop_
_entity.id
_entity.type
_entity.pdbx_description
1 polymer ?
#
loop_
_entity_poly.entity_id
_entity_poly.type
_entity_poly.pdbx_seq_one_letter_code
_entity_poly.pdbx_strand_id
1 'polypeptide(L)'
;MTSEEGVSVTHTLDGEFAEATQAEKALANLRDGVAKLGQTLYYSRNVEINLPGALFVPNSLLNQLRRETAEMLDDARLKAVARGSRKPVSVPPPVYPETHLSFLANVYNHKAREFYQRYGVQLIDAAYEAHEEKGDVPVDDYQALPALCLQPVSETGQRLDKELESDADAAYPR
;
A
#
# COMPACT_ATOMS: atom_id res chain seq x y z
N MET A 1 11.59 2.80 -23.65
CA MET A 1 10.91 3.42 -22.50
C MET A 1 11.71 3.12 -21.24
N THR A 2 11.84 4.09 -20.33
CA THR A 2 12.62 3.95 -19.09
C THR A 2 11.75 4.36 -17.90
N SER A 3 11.74 3.55 -16.84
CA SER A 3 11.05 3.86 -15.59
C SER A 3 11.88 4.77 -14.69
N GLU A 4 11.25 5.36 -13.67
CA GLU A 4 11.91 6.18 -12.66
C GLU A 4 12.92 5.40 -11.80
N GLU A 5 12.76 4.07 -11.71
CA GLU A 5 13.66 3.15 -11.02
C GLU A 5 14.91 2.81 -11.87
N GLY A 6 15.02 3.36 -13.08
CA GLY A 6 16.12 3.11 -14.01
C GLY A 6 15.99 1.84 -14.86
N VAL A 7 14.83 1.19 -14.86
CA VAL A 7 14.57 0.01 -15.71
C VAL A 7 14.20 0.47 -17.11
N SER A 8 14.92 -0.02 -18.12
CA SER A 8 14.70 0.36 -19.52
C SER A 8 14.28 -0.84 -20.36
N VAL A 9 13.35 -0.61 -21.28
CA VAL A 9 12.95 -1.55 -22.32
C VAL A 9 12.93 -0.88 -23.69
N THR A 10 13.24 -1.66 -24.71
CA THR A 10 13.17 -1.23 -26.11
C THR A 10 12.19 -2.14 -26.83
N HIS A 11 11.29 -1.53 -27.59
CA HIS A 11 10.36 -2.24 -28.44
C HIS A 11 10.38 -1.61 -29.84
N THR A 12 10.30 -2.47 -30.85
CA THR A 12 10.39 -2.10 -32.26
C THR A 12 9.09 -2.45 -32.95
N LEU A 13 8.61 -1.52 -33.78
CA LEU A 13 7.43 -1.75 -34.60
C LEU A 13 7.85 -1.95 -36.06
N ASP A 14 7.58 -3.14 -36.58
CA ASP A 14 7.80 -3.46 -37.98
C ASP A 14 6.61 -2.99 -38.81
N GLY A 15 6.88 -2.33 -39.94
CA GLY A 15 5.85 -1.85 -40.84
C GLY A 15 6.39 -0.95 -41.94
N GLU A 16 5.61 -0.79 -43.01
CA GLU A 16 5.87 0.20 -44.05
C GLU A 16 5.29 1.55 -43.58
N PHE A 17 6.18 2.53 -43.36
CA PHE A 17 5.79 3.88 -42.98
C PHE A 17 5.84 4.79 -44.21
N ALA A 18 4.73 5.44 -44.52
CA ALA A 18 4.66 6.41 -45.60
C ALA A 18 5.28 7.75 -45.17
N GLU A 19 5.81 8.50 -46.13
CA GLU A 19 6.16 9.89 -45.89
C GLU A 19 4.91 10.71 -45.54
N ALA A 20 5.01 11.55 -44.51
CA ALA A 20 3.90 12.39 -44.10
C ALA A 20 3.70 13.54 -45.08
N THR A 21 2.45 13.72 -45.55
CA THR A 21 2.05 14.89 -46.34
C THR A 21 2.17 16.20 -45.55
N GLN A 22 2.07 16.13 -44.21
CA GLN A 22 2.22 17.26 -43.29
C GLN A 22 3.22 16.89 -42.19
N ALA A 23 4.48 17.25 -42.41
CA ALA A 23 5.60 16.81 -41.58
C ALA A 23 5.45 17.18 -40.09
N GLU A 24 5.17 18.46 -39.82
CA GLU A 24 5.04 18.99 -38.45
C GLU A 24 3.89 18.33 -37.70
N LYS A 25 2.74 18.16 -38.36
CA LYS A 25 1.55 17.54 -37.76
C LYS A 25 1.77 16.05 -37.47
N ALA A 26 2.46 15.34 -38.35
CA ALA A 26 2.79 13.93 -38.12
C ALA A 26 3.72 13.75 -36.91
N LEU A 27 4.74 14.61 -36.78
CA LEU A 27 5.64 14.60 -35.61
C LEU A 27 4.90 14.94 -34.31
N ALA A 28 4.00 15.93 -34.33
CA ALA A 28 3.17 16.26 -33.17
C ALA A 28 2.27 15.09 -32.77
N ASN A 29 1.57 14.47 -33.74
CA ASN A 29 0.73 13.30 -33.50
C ASN A 29 1.53 12.10 -32.96
N LEU A 30 2.75 11.89 -33.46
CA LEU A 30 3.66 10.85 -32.95
C LEU A 30 4.00 11.11 -31.48
N ARG A 31 4.38 12.34 -31.16
CA ARG A 31 4.71 12.75 -29.78
C ARG A 31 3.53 12.51 -28.86
N ASP A 32 2.36 13.02 -29.23
CA ASP A 32 1.15 12.90 -28.43
C ASP A 32 0.69 11.46 -28.30
N GLY A 33 0.77 10.68 -29.39
CA GLY A 33 0.39 9.27 -29.43
C GLY A 33 1.25 8.41 -28.49
N VAL A 34 2.58 8.61 -28.49
CA VAL A 34 3.50 7.90 -27.59
C VAL A 34 3.37 8.41 -26.14
N ALA A 35 3.10 9.70 -25.95
CA ALA A 35 2.90 10.30 -24.62
C ALA A 35 1.62 9.83 -23.91
N LYS A 36 0.62 9.34 -24.66
CA LYS A 36 -0.74 9.02 -24.17
C LYS A 36 -0.82 7.70 -23.39
N LEU A 37 -0.16 7.65 -22.25
CA LEU A 37 -0.05 6.46 -21.39
C LEU A 37 -1.21 6.23 -20.42
N GLY A 38 -2.29 7.02 -20.46
CA GLY A 38 -3.36 7.03 -19.45
C GLY A 38 -4.18 5.74 -19.23
N GLN A 39 -3.90 4.66 -19.97
CA GLN A 39 -4.45 3.32 -19.73
C GLN A 39 -3.43 2.37 -19.05
N THR A 40 -2.30 2.90 -18.60
CA THR A 40 -1.20 2.18 -17.95
C THR A 40 -0.87 2.85 -16.62
N LEU A 41 0.00 2.24 -15.82
CA LEU A 41 0.49 2.82 -14.55
C LEU A 41 1.48 3.98 -14.76
N TYR A 42 1.82 4.31 -16.00
CA TYR A 42 2.87 5.26 -16.36
C TYR A 42 2.29 6.59 -16.85
N TYR A 43 3.03 7.66 -16.58
CA TYR A 43 2.86 8.96 -17.24
C TYR A 43 4.18 9.37 -17.90
N SER A 44 4.08 10.11 -19.00
CA SER A 44 5.27 10.55 -19.73
C SER A 44 5.89 11.78 -19.05
N ARG A 45 7.20 11.72 -18.77
CA ARG A 45 7.99 12.88 -18.30
C ARG A 45 8.75 13.56 -19.42
N ASN A 46 9.39 12.77 -20.27
CA ASN A 46 10.11 13.22 -21.45
C ASN A 46 9.76 12.28 -22.61
N VAL A 47 9.59 12.86 -23.80
CA VAL A 47 9.39 12.16 -25.06
C VAL A 47 10.35 12.79 -26.07
N GLU A 48 11.27 11.99 -26.58
CA GLU A 48 12.23 12.39 -27.60
C GLU A 48 11.95 11.61 -28.88
N ILE A 49 11.92 12.32 -30.01
CA ILE A 49 11.65 11.73 -31.32
C ILE A 49 12.88 11.95 -32.19
N ASN A 50 13.62 10.88 -32.43
CA ASN A 50 14.83 10.88 -33.25
C ASN A 50 14.56 10.12 -34.55
N LEU A 51 13.79 10.76 -35.46
CA LEU A 51 13.48 10.21 -36.78
C LEU A 51 14.15 11.09 -37.85
N PRO A 52 14.79 10.50 -38.88
CA PRO A 52 15.50 11.26 -39.93
C PRO A 52 14.56 12.00 -40.90
N GLY A 53 13.24 11.90 -40.71
CA GLY A 53 12.22 12.58 -41.50
C GLY A 53 10.84 12.47 -40.84
N ALA A 54 9.84 13.13 -41.40
CA ALA A 54 8.47 13.04 -40.92
C ALA A 54 7.77 11.83 -41.53
N LEU A 55 7.93 10.68 -40.89
CA LEU A 55 7.19 9.48 -41.23
C LEU A 55 5.79 9.52 -40.61
N PHE A 56 4.79 9.10 -41.37
CA PHE A 56 3.45 8.92 -40.86
C PHE A 56 3.30 7.51 -40.26
N VAL A 57 2.97 7.46 -38.97
CA VAL A 57 2.65 6.20 -38.28
C VAL A 57 1.16 6.19 -37.92
N PRO A 58 0.40 5.17 -38.37
CA PRO A 58 -0.98 4.96 -37.95
C PRO A 58 -1.17 4.92 -36.43
N ASN A 59 -2.24 5.55 -35.94
CA ASN A 59 -2.57 5.57 -34.51
C ASN A 59 -2.80 4.17 -33.90
N SER A 60 -3.28 3.21 -34.69
CA SER A 60 -3.43 1.82 -34.25
C SER A 60 -2.08 1.21 -33.86
N LEU A 61 -1.05 1.43 -34.68
CA LEU A 61 0.31 0.95 -34.44
C LEU A 61 0.94 1.64 -33.23
N LEU A 62 0.74 2.96 -33.06
CA LEU A 62 1.18 3.67 -31.85
C LEU A 62 0.52 3.14 -30.58
N ASN A 63 -0.79 2.86 -30.64
CA ASN A 63 -1.52 2.29 -29.52
C ASN A 63 -1.03 0.89 -29.14
N GLN A 64 -0.74 0.06 -30.15
CA GLN A 64 -0.17 -1.26 -29.96
C GLN A 64 1.22 -1.17 -29.34
N LEU A 65 2.14 -0.41 -29.98
CA LEU A 65 3.51 -0.18 -29.51
C LEU A 65 3.50 0.26 -28.05
N ARG A 66 2.64 1.22 -27.70
CA ARG A 66 2.53 1.77 -26.35
C ARG A 66 2.13 0.70 -25.33
N ARG A 67 1.12 -0.12 -25.65
CA ARG A 67 0.63 -1.18 -24.76
C ARG A 67 1.69 -2.25 -24.54
N GLU A 68 2.25 -2.77 -25.63
CA GLU A 68 3.27 -3.82 -25.58
C GLU A 68 4.54 -3.33 -24.87
N THR A 69 4.99 -2.11 -25.15
CA THR A 69 6.16 -1.53 -24.45
C THR A 69 5.90 -1.36 -22.95
N ALA A 70 4.67 -1.01 -22.55
CA ALA A 70 4.30 -0.90 -21.14
C ALA A 70 4.28 -2.25 -20.43
N GLU A 71 3.71 -3.27 -21.07
CA GLU A 71 3.72 -4.65 -20.57
C GLU A 71 5.15 -5.19 -20.43
N MET A 72 6.00 -4.96 -21.44
CA MET A 72 7.44 -5.29 -21.36
C MET A 72 8.14 -4.58 -20.20
N LEU A 73 7.78 -3.32 -19.94
CA LEU A 73 8.36 -2.57 -18.83
C LEU A 73 7.90 -3.12 -17.47
N ASP A 74 6.63 -3.51 -17.34
CA ASP A 74 6.10 -4.14 -16.13
C ASP A 74 6.87 -5.43 -15.82
N ASP A 75 7.05 -6.29 -16.82
CA ASP A 75 7.83 -7.52 -16.68
C ASP A 75 9.30 -7.27 -16.31
N ALA A 76 9.92 -6.28 -16.96
CA ALA A 76 11.30 -5.91 -16.66
C ALA A 76 11.44 -5.37 -15.22
N ARG A 77 10.49 -4.57 -14.75
CA ARG A 77 10.46 -4.06 -13.37
C ARG A 77 10.30 -5.20 -12.37
N LEU A 78 9.38 -6.12 -12.61
CA LEU A 78 9.19 -7.30 -11.75
C LEU A 78 10.46 -8.15 -11.63
N LYS A 79 11.21 -8.30 -12.73
CA LYS A 79 12.50 -9.01 -12.74
C LYS A 79 13.62 -8.22 -12.04
N ALA A 80 13.57 -6.89 -12.10
CA ALA A 80 14.55 -6.01 -11.46
C ALA A 80 14.37 -5.90 -9.94
N VAL A 81 13.21 -6.30 -9.38
CA VAL A 81 12.98 -6.30 -7.94
C VAL A 81 13.96 -7.27 -7.26
N ALA A 82 14.97 -6.71 -6.60
CA ALA A 82 15.84 -7.47 -5.72
C ALA A 82 15.04 -7.96 -4.51
N ARG A 83 14.88 -9.28 -4.39
CA ARG A 83 14.24 -9.87 -3.22
C ARG A 83 15.12 -9.67 -2.01
N GLY A 84 14.60 -9.00 -0.99
CA GLY A 84 15.27 -8.90 0.30
C GLY A 84 15.49 -10.29 0.89
N SER A 85 16.71 -10.58 1.34
CA SER A 85 16.98 -11.78 2.14
C SER A 85 16.56 -11.55 3.59
N ARG A 86 16.13 -12.62 4.27
CA ARG A 86 15.88 -12.58 5.71
C ARG A 86 17.17 -12.16 6.43
N LYS A 87 17.09 -11.16 7.31
CA LYS A 87 18.21 -10.80 8.21
C LYS A 87 18.52 -12.00 9.12
N PRO A 88 19.80 -12.29 9.42
CA PRO A 88 20.15 -13.33 10.37
C PRO A 88 19.53 -13.02 11.74
N VAL A 89 19.21 -14.06 12.50
CA VAL A 89 18.76 -13.90 13.89
C VAL A 89 19.93 -13.31 14.70
N SER A 90 19.64 -12.37 15.60
CA SER A 90 20.66 -11.78 16.47
C SER A 90 21.24 -12.83 17.42
N VAL A 91 22.48 -12.61 17.86
CA VAL A 91 23.13 -13.37 18.93
C VAL A 91 23.47 -12.39 20.07
N PRO A 92 22.86 -12.51 21.26
CA PRO A 92 21.92 -13.54 21.68
C PRO A 92 20.54 -13.44 20.98
N PRO A 93 19.75 -14.53 20.96
CA PRO A 93 18.40 -14.51 20.44
C PRO A 93 17.56 -13.43 21.15
N PRO A 94 16.71 -12.69 20.42
CA PRO A 94 15.84 -11.71 21.03
C PRO A 94 14.82 -12.40 21.94
N VAL A 95 14.54 -11.84 23.11
CA VAL A 95 13.49 -12.36 24.00
C VAL A 95 12.21 -11.58 23.74
N TYR A 96 11.07 -12.29 23.69
CA TYR A 96 9.76 -11.65 23.55
C TYR A 96 9.41 -10.90 24.85
N PRO A 97 8.84 -9.68 24.78
CA PRO A 97 8.63 -8.86 25.97
C PRO A 97 7.62 -9.45 26.96
N GLU A 98 6.63 -10.18 26.47
CA GLU A 98 5.60 -10.80 27.30
C GLU A 98 5.89 -12.29 27.51
N THR A 99 5.62 -12.80 28.71
CA THR A 99 5.77 -14.22 29.04
C THR A 99 4.47 -15.01 28.88
N HIS A 100 3.35 -14.31 28.73
CA HIS A 100 2.01 -14.89 28.53
C HIS A 100 1.31 -14.17 27.37
N LEU A 101 0.89 -14.94 26.38
CA LEU A 101 0.06 -14.47 25.28
C LEU A 101 -1.39 -14.93 25.48
N SER A 102 -2.30 -13.97 25.63
CA SER A 102 -3.73 -14.25 25.72
C SER A 102 -4.32 -14.63 24.36
N PHE A 103 -5.59 -15.04 24.35
CA PHE A 103 -6.33 -15.38 23.12
C PHE A 103 -6.32 -14.24 22.09
N LEU A 104 -6.13 -12.99 22.52
CA LEU A 104 -6.02 -11.80 21.67
C LEU A 104 -4.77 -11.82 20.77
N ALA A 105 -3.71 -12.55 21.15
CA ALA A 105 -2.51 -12.71 20.35
C ALA A 105 -2.70 -13.63 19.12
N ASN A 106 -3.87 -14.27 18.99
CA ASN A 106 -4.29 -15.09 17.86
C ASN A 106 -3.24 -16.14 17.43
N VAL A 107 -2.58 -16.76 18.41
CA VAL A 107 -1.57 -17.80 18.15
C VAL A 107 -2.27 -19.12 17.83
N TYR A 108 -2.67 -19.25 16.58
CA TYR A 108 -3.48 -20.37 16.09
C TYR A 108 -2.64 -21.62 15.77
N ASN A 109 -1.60 -21.47 14.92
CA ASN A 109 -0.86 -22.62 14.39
C ASN A 109 0.27 -23.10 15.32
N HIS A 110 0.59 -24.39 15.26
CA HIS A 110 1.62 -25.01 16.12
C HIS A 110 3.01 -24.37 15.93
N LYS A 111 3.37 -24.00 14.69
CA LYS A 111 4.67 -23.37 14.39
C LYS A 111 4.81 -22.00 15.06
N ALA A 112 3.73 -21.26 15.20
CA ALA A 112 3.70 -19.98 15.91
C ALA A 112 3.87 -20.22 17.41
N ARG A 113 3.21 -21.24 17.98
CA ARG A 113 3.43 -21.61 19.40
C ARG A 113 4.89 -21.96 19.67
N GLU A 114 5.49 -22.82 18.85
CA GLU A 114 6.91 -23.17 18.95
C GLU A 114 7.83 -21.94 18.79
N PHE A 115 7.47 -21.02 17.89
CA PHE A 115 8.21 -19.77 17.68
C PHE A 115 8.21 -18.91 18.94
N TYR A 116 7.04 -18.65 19.53
CA TYR A 116 6.94 -17.81 20.73
C TYR A 116 7.60 -18.46 21.95
N GLN A 117 7.44 -19.78 22.12
CA GLN A 117 8.11 -20.53 23.18
C GLN A 117 9.64 -20.48 23.07
N ARG A 118 10.18 -20.58 21.85
CA ARG A 118 11.63 -20.45 21.59
C ARG A 118 12.19 -19.09 22.04
N TYR A 119 11.37 -18.04 22.00
CA TYR A 119 11.76 -16.69 22.38
C TYR A 119 11.28 -16.28 23.79
N GLY A 120 10.94 -17.24 24.64
CA GLY A 120 10.74 -17.02 26.08
C GLY A 120 9.29 -16.87 26.54
N VAL A 121 8.31 -17.02 25.64
CA VAL A 121 6.89 -17.06 26.03
C VAL A 121 6.59 -18.41 26.70
N GLN A 122 6.00 -18.38 27.89
CA GLN A 122 5.74 -19.58 28.70
C GLN A 122 4.30 -20.07 28.53
N LEU A 123 3.34 -19.15 28.55
CA LEU A 123 1.91 -19.47 28.41
C LEU A 123 1.35 -18.86 27.12
N ILE A 124 0.61 -19.66 26.36
CA ILE A 124 -0.05 -19.21 25.13
C ILE A 124 -1.46 -19.78 25.15
N ASP A 125 -2.45 -18.90 25.35
CA ASP A 125 -3.85 -19.29 25.32
C ASP A 125 -4.26 -19.68 23.90
N ALA A 126 -5.28 -20.54 23.78
CA ALA A 126 -5.82 -20.89 22.46
C ALA A 126 -6.37 -19.64 21.77
N ALA A 127 -6.10 -19.51 20.47
CA ALA A 127 -6.75 -18.49 19.66
C ALA A 127 -8.26 -18.73 19.62
N TYR A 128 -9.05 -17.66 19.57
CA TYR A 128 -10.51 -17.74 19.54
C TYR A 128 -11.04 -18.67 18.43
N GLU A 129 -10.42 -18.66 17.25
CA GLU A 129 -10.78 -19.50 16.10
C GLU A 129 -10.29 -20.96 16.21
N ALA A 130 -9.40 -21.27 17.16
CA ALA A 130 -8.88 -22.63 17.37
C ALA A 130 -9.82 -23.51 18.20
N HIS A 131 -10.99 -22.99 18.57
CA HIS A 131 -12.02 -23.74 19.28
C HIS A 131 -12.83 -24.62 18.32
N GLU A 132 -12.30 -25.81 18.00
CA GLU A 132 -13.14 -26.93 17.54
C GLU A 132 -13.83 -27.59 18.75
N GLU A 133 -15.08 -27.16 18.97
CA GLU A 133 -16.19 -27.74 19.76
C GLU A 133 -16.21 -27.71 21.32
N LYS A 134 -17.14 -26.87 21.80
CA LYS A 134 -18.24 -27.09 22.77
C LYS A 134 -17.94 -27.78 24.12
N GLY A 135 -17.68 -26.97 25.13
CA GLY A 135 -18.10 -27.22 26.49
C GLY A 135 -18.71 -25.95 27.06
N ASP A 136 -19.93 -26.03 27.59
CA ASP A 136 -20.65 -24.91 28.20
C ASP A 136 -19.74 -24.12 29.14
N VAL A 137 -19.62 -22.83 28.91
CA VAL A 137 -19.01 -21.90 29.86
C VAL A 137 -20.12 -21.49 30.83
N PRO A 138 -20.09 -21.86 32.11
CA PRO A 138 -21.05 -21.33 33.07
C PRO A 138 -20.83 -19.83 33.16
N VAL A 139 -21.83 -19.06 32.75
CA VAL A 139 -21.89 -17.60 32.88
C VAL A 139 -22.32 -17.22 34.30
N ASP A 140 -21.63 -17.68 35.33
CA ASP A 140 -21.89 -17.24 36.70
C ASP A 140 -20.61 -17.25 37.53
N ASP A 141 -19.86 -16.14 37.47
CA ASP A 141 -19.11 -15.69 38.64
C ASP A 141 -18.93 -14.15 38.60
N TYR A 142 -20.07 -13.44 38.62
CA TYR A 142 -20.10 -12.03 39.03
C TYR A 142 -20.48 -11.94 40.51
N GLN A 143 -19.59 -12.32 41.41
CA GLN A 143 -19.68 -11.90 42.82
C GLN A 143 -18.34 -11.41 43.35
N ALA A 144 -18.11 -10.10 43.21
CA ALA A 144 -17.89 -9.18 44.33
C ALA A 144 -17.26 -7.86 43.84
N LEU A 145 -18.09 -6.94 43.35
CA LEU A 145 -17.75 -5.52 43.36
C LEU A 145 -18.89 -4.76 44.05
N PRO A 146 -18.63 -3.99 45.11
CA PRO A 146 -19.68 -3.26 45.80
C PRO A 146 -20.18 -2.12 44.91
N ALA A 147 -21.50 -2.02 44.80
CA ALA A 147 -22.20 -0.99 44.06
C ALA A 147 -21.88 0.41 44.62
N LEU A 148 -21.12 1.21 43.88
CA LEU A 148 -21.25 2.66 43.95
C LEU A 148 -21.89 3.17 42.66
N CYS A 149 -23.09 3.71 42.87
CA CYS A 149 -24.04 4.23 41.92
C CYS A 149 -23.42 5.31 41.01
N LEU A 150 -23.34 5.05 39.70
CA LEU A 150 -23.17 6.07 38.67
C LEU A 150 -24.56 6.36 38.09
N GLN A 151 -25.08 7.56 38.35
CA GLN A 151 -26.34 8.02 37.77
C GLN A 151 -26.17 8.33 36.28
N PRO A 152 -27.16 8.02 35.42
CA PRO A 152 -27.08 8.26 33.99
C PRO A 152 -27.25 9.75 33.65
N VAL A 153 -26.38 10.24 32.76
CA VAL A 153 -26.48 11.57 32.17
C VAL A 153 -27.55 11.54 31.08
N SER A 154 -28.61 12.33 31.24
CA SER A 154 -29.67 12.51 30.24
C SER A 154 -29.21 13.42 29.10
N GLU A 155 -29.31 12.93 27.87
CA GLU A 155 -29.25 13.73 26.65
C GLU A 155 -30.45 14.68 26.57
N THR A 156 -30.18 15.98 26.40
CA THR A 156 -31.10 16.88 25.71
C THR A 156 -30.31 18.04 25.12
N GLY A 157 -30.31 18.13 23.79
CA GLY A 157 -29.76 19.27 23.08
C GLY A 157 -30.65 20.51 23.23
N GLN A 158 -30.02 21.68 23.29
CA GLN A 158 -30.53 22.89 22.67
C GLN A 158 -29.40 23.94 22.55
N ARG A 159 -29.35 24.50 21.35
CA ARG A 159 -28.53 25.62 20.90
C ARG A 159 -29.08 26.91 21.51
N LEU A 160 -28.23 27.74 22.10
CA LEU A 160 -28.51 29.16 22.31
C LEU A 160 -27.21 29.95 22.27
N ASP A 161 -27.17 30.82 21.29
CA ASP A 161 -26.13 31.78 20.97
C ASP A 161 -26.30 32.98 21.92
N LYS A 162 -25.22 33.43 22.58
CA LYS A 162 -25.00 34.85 22.94
C LYS A 162 -23.63 35.09 23.58
N GLU A 163 -22.88 35.97 22.89
CA GLU A 163 -22.01 37.05 23.37
C GLU A 163 -21.66 37.09 24.87
N LEU A 164 -20.36 37.23 25.20
CA LEU A 164 -19.82 38.49 25.72
C LEU A 164 -18.30 38.43 25.90
N GLU A 165 -17.69 39.60 25.71
CA GLU A 165 -16.27 39.93 25.68
C GLU A 165 -15.51 39.73 26.99
N SER A 166 -14.18 39.76 26.82
CA SER A 166 -13.19 40.53 27.59
C SER A 166 -12.14 39.75 28.38
N ASP A 167 -10.92 40.26 28.21
CA ASP A 167 -9.72 40.15 29.05
C ASP A 167 -8.86 38.90 28.84
N ALA A 168 -7.85 38.97 27.97
CA ALA A 168 -6.55 39.60 28.18
C ALA A 168 -5.62 38.81 29.14
N ASP A 169 -4.50 38.42 28.54
CA ASP A 169 -3.14 38.50 29.09
C ASP A 169 -2.47 37.25 29.69
N ALA A 170 -1.17 37.21 29.41
CA ALA A 170 -0.07 36.50 30.06
C ALA A 170 0.26 35.03 29.69
N ALA A 171 1.30 34.95 28.85
CA ALA A 171 2.59 34.28 29.13
C ALA A 171 2.76 32.77 28.87
N TYR A 172 3.46 32.47 27.76
CA TYR A 172 4.30 31.28 27.59
C TYR A 172 5.78 31.69 27.64
N PRO A 173 6.62 31.14 28.54
CA PRO A 173 8.07 31.16 28.38
C PRO A 173 8.53 29.94 27.54
N ARG A 174 9.63 30.15 26.82
CA ARG A 174 10.32 29.18 25.94
C ARG A 174 11.01 28.05 26.68
#